data_AF-A0A415PRE7-F1
#
_entry.id   AF-A0A415PRE7-F1
#
_cell.length_a   1.000
_cell.length_b   1.000
_cell.length_c   1.000
_cell.angle_alpha   90.00
_cell.angle_beta   90.00
_cell.angle_gamma   90.00
#
_symmetry.space_group_name_H-M   'P 1'
#
loop_
_entity.id
_entity.type
_entity.pdbx_description
1 polymer ?
#
loop_
_entity_poly.entity_id
_entity_poly.type
_entity_poly.pdbx_seq_one_letter_code
_entity_poly.pdbx_strand_id
1 'polypeptide(L)'
;MKKRKQSAPSVASEAIYAQKGYYALTKNDWKPRFFSFLIDVCVMIAPIMIWNIIMMAVLGSIVSVSGMVIVNIAIGILLILSILCANFYIYKQTGGQSLGMRIFGYKVITSNGNDCSNAALLRREVIGFAIPFLVLMYFLNIFGVVLYWAINGILVLTTKQQRTLPDMLFHTCVVGVAKQKRVRSVKPQPQYRSRIDLHLHSDFSANGEYNVEELFQLAAKNNMQTISITDLDCAKSNHLAKRMSALYNVEYIPGIEINCEYQGIRLRVLGYFIDYTNELFATIENESLVNEKRASIARVQKFEKLIGRHIDIDRLLQNNRFQRLPGELIAKHVLTRSEFSDCELLQPYLQYDHMEEAARKLAKDYFSYGKPCYVQVKYPLLEDVLEVIKMSGGVSVLAYPGRLYMSEPQLLDELVKLGIQGLEVFYSKHTQEEMKALMKYAMTHKLYITGGSGFFHEQGSARIGMTQCPKDGERIIQDFIEAYQ
;
A
#
# COMPACT_ATOMS: atom_id res chain seq x y z
N MET A 1 29.87 26.91 -38.81
CA MET A 1 29.32 27.24 -37.48
C MET A 1 27.82 26.95 -37.44
N LYS A 2 27.41 25.77 -36.96
CA LYS A 2 25.98 25.40 -36.82
C LYS A 2 25.42 25.98 -35.52
N LYS A 3 24.44 26.88 -35.63
CA LYS A 3 23.60 27.36 -34.52
C LYS A 3 22.95 26.16 -33.82
N ARG A 4 23.34 25.87 -32.58
CA ARG A 4 22.59 24.97 -31.69
C ARG A 4 21.29 25.65 -31.30
N LYS A 5 20.20 25.28 -31.98
CA LYS A 5 18.82 25.63 -31.58
C LYS A 5 18.58 25.09 -30.16
N GLN A 6 18.19 25.97 -29.24
CA GLN A 6 17.60 25.58 -27.96
C GLN A 6 16.30 24.83 -28.27
N SER A 7 16.31 23.51 -28.10
CA SER A 7 15.18 22.65 -28.37
C SER A 7 14.26 22.53 -27.15
N ALA A 8 12.96 22.56 -27.43
CA ALA A 8 11.90 22.08 -26.54
C ALA A 8 12.24 20.71 -25.93
N PRO A 9 11.55 20.26 -24.86
CA PRO A 9 11.57 18.85 -24.54
C PRO A 9 11.02 18.14 -25.80
N SER A 10 11.79 17.27 -26.43
CA SER A 10 11.22 16.42 -27.48
C SER A 10 10.13 15.55 -26.85
N VAL A 11 9.16 15.08 -27.64
CA VAL A 11 8.17 14.08 -27.19
C VAL A 11 8.84 12.89 -26.44
N ALA A 12 10.10 12.59 -26.79
CA ALA A 12 10.93 11.60 -26.11
C ALA A 12 11.28 11.98 -24.65
N SER A 13 11.49 13.25 -24.32
CA SER A 13 11.82 13.67 -22.94
C SER A 13 10.63 13.67 -21.97
N GLU A 14 9.40 13.90 -22.46
CA GLU A 14 8.20 13.72 -21.63
C GLU A 14 7.92 12.25 -21.35
N ALA A 15 8.18 11.36 -22.33
CA ALA A 15 8.14 9.92 -22.13
C ALA A 15 9.20 9.43 -21.11
N ILE A 16 10.42 9.99 -21.16
CA ILE A 16 11.48 9.71 -20.18
C ILE A 16 11.08 10.20 -18.78
N TYR A 17 10.43 11.36 -18.67
CA TYR A 17 9.94 11.88 -17.39
C TYR A 17 8.88 10.96 -16.81
N ALA A 18 7.88 10.56 -17.60
CA ALA A 18 6.83 9.65 -17.16
C ALA A 18 7.38 8.30 -16.68
N GLN A 19 8.34 7.71 -17.40
CA GLN A 19 8.98 6.44 -17.03
C GLN A 19 9.71 6.53 -15.68
N LYS A 20 10.26 7.70 -15.33
CA LYS A 20 10.98 7.94 -14.08
C LYS A 20 10.11 8.56 -12.97
N GLY A 21 8.80 8.66 -13.18
CA GLY A 21 7.88 9.25 -12.20
C GLY A 21 8.03 10.76 -12.04
N TYR A 22 8.46 11.47 -13.09
CA TYR A 22 8.54 12.92 -13.13
C TYR A 22 7.47 13.50 -14.08
N TYR A 23 7.10 14.77 -13.86
CA TYR A 23 6.27 15.53 -14.79
C TYR A 23 6.87 16.92 -15.03
N ALA A 24 6.70 17.43 -16.25
CA ALA A 24 7.17 18.76 -16.61
C ALA A 24 6.28 19.83 -15.93
N LEU A 25 6.91 20.87 -15.39
CA LEU A 25 6.18 22.00 -14.81
C LEU A 25 5.53 22.84 -15.90
N THR A 26 4.32 23.31 -15.63
CA THR A 26 3.51 24.17 -16.49
C THR A 26 3.43 25.57 -15.91
N LYS A 27 2.97 26.58 -16.66
CA LYS A 27 2.77 27.94 -16.12
C LYS A 27 1.89 27.99 -14.87
N ASN A 28 1.03 27.00 -14.65
CA ASN A 28 0.15 26.94 -13.48
C ASN A 28 0.90 26.61 -12.16
N ASP A 29 2.11 26.05 -12.26
CA ASP A 29 2.92 25.62 -11.10
C ASP A 29 3.77 26.76 -10.50
N TRP A 30 3.56 28.00 -10.92
CA TRP A 30 4.39 29.14 -10.46
C TRP A 30 4.26 29.42 -8.96
N LYS A 31 3.04 29.28 -8.37
CA LYS A 31 2.81 29.57 -6.95
C LYS A 31 3.58 28.62 -6.04
N PRO A 32 3.41 27.28 -6.11
CA PRO A 32 4.14 26.38 -5.22
C PRO A 32 5.65 26.44 -5.49
N ARG A 33 6.07 26.76 -6.72
CA ARG A 33 7.48 26.96 -7.02
C ARG A 33 8.06 28.22 -6.36
N PHE A 34 7.32 29.32 -6.36
CA PHE A 34 7.71 30.54 -5.67
C PHE A 34 7.82 30.32 -4.15
N PHE A 35 6.84 29.63 -3.55
CA PHE A 35 6.91 29.28 -2.13
C PHE A 35 8.06 28.32 -1.80
N SER A 36 8.33 27.33 -2.66
CA SER A 36 9.51 26.46 -2.55
C SER A 36 10.79 27.29 -2.46
N PHE A 37 10.94 28.28 -3.36
CA PHE A 37 12.09 29.17 -3.36
C PHE A 37 12.20 30.00 -2.08
N LEU A 38 11.09 30.58 -1.59
CA LEU A 38 11.11 31.36 -0.35
C LEU A 38 11.51 30.53 0.87
N ILE A 39 11.07 29.27 0.96
CA ILE A 39 11.49 28.37 2.04
C ILE A 39 13.00 28.14 1.98
N ASP A 40 13.56 27.91 0.80
CA ASP A 40 15.00 27.73 0.64
C ASP A 40 15.77 28.99 1.06
N VAL A 41 15.26 30.18 0.73
CA VAL A 41 15.83 31.46 1.22
C VAL A 41 15.80 31.53 2.74
N CYS A 42 14.68 31.18 3.38
CA CYS A 42 14.56 31.16 4.84
C CYS A 42 15.57 30.22 5.50
N VAL A 43 15.81 29.04 4.92
CA VAL A 43 16.83 28.09 5.43
C VAL A 43 18.21 28.72 5.38
N MET A 44 18.55 29.38 4.28
CA MET A 44 19.87 30.00 4.11
C MET A 44 20.11 31.15 5.08
N ILE A 45 19.09 31.99 5.31
CA ILE A 45 19.19 33.15 6.22
C ILE A 45 18.82 32.83 7.66
N ALA A 46 18.58 31.56 8.01
CA ALA A 46 18.22 31.12 9.36
C ALA A 46 19.17 31.64 10.46
N PRO A 47 20.50 31.78 10.24
CA PRO A 47 21.38 32.38 11.24
C PRO A 47 21.00 33.82 11.65
N ILE A 48 20.32 34.59 10.78
CA ILE A 48 19.78 35.92 11.12
C ILE A 48 18.67 35.81 12.18
N MET A 49 17.87 34.74 12.14
CA MET A 49 16.86 34.51 13.17
C MET A 49 17.48 34.21 14.53
N ILE A 50 18.59 33.45 14.55
CA ILE A 50 19.36 33.19 15.76
C ILE A 50 19.91 34.52 16.31
N TRP A 51 20.40 35.40 15.44
CA TRP A 51 20.84 36.75 15.82
C TRP A 51 19.73 37.57 16.46
N ASN A 52 18.54 37.60 15.86
CA ASN A 52 17.39 38.31 16.39
C ASN A 52 17.00 37.82 17.79
N ILE A 53 17.02 36.50 18.02
CA ILE A 53 16.73 35.91 19.33
C ILE A 53 17.76 36.34 20.38
N ILE A 54 19.05 36.31 20.03
CA ILE A 54 20.12 36.73 20.94
C ILE A 54 20.00 38.24 21.23
N MET A 55 19.68 39.06 20.23
CA MET A 55 19.43 40.48 20.41
C MET A 55 18.26 40.74 21.38
N MET A 56 17.16 39.99 21.26
CA MET A 56 16.06 40.07 22.22
C MET A 56 16.48 39.68 23.64
N ALA A 57 17.34 38.67 23.78
CA ALA A 57 17.89 38.27 25.08
C ALA A 57 18.81 39.34 25.70
N VAL A 58 19.57 40.07 24.88
CA VAL A 58 20.37 41.22 25.32
C VAL A 58 19.46 42.36 25.78
N LEU A 59 18.41 42.69 25.02
CA LEU A 59 17.42 43.71 25.41
C LEU A 59 16.69 43.32 26.71
N GLY A 60 16.46 42.02 26.93
CA GLY A 60 15.92 41.47 28.16
C GLY A 60 16.92 41.35 29.32
N SER A 61 18.15 41.85 29.17
CA SER A 61 19.24 41.75 30.17
C SER A 61 19.63 40.32 30.56
N ILE A 62 19.31 39.33 29.73
CA ILE A 62 19.67 37.91 29.92
C ILE A 62 21.12 37.67 29.46
N VAL A 63 21.57 38.42 28.45
CA VAL A 63 22.92 38.30 27.85
C VAL A 63 23.64 39.65 27.91
N SER A 64 24.92 39.64 28.28
CA SER A 64 25.74 40.85 28.36
C SER A 64 26.02 41.46 26.98
N VAL A 65 25.94 42.80 26.90
CA VAL A 65 26.29 43.59 25.71
C VAL A 65 27.74 43.38 25.27
N SER A 66 28.67 43.13 26.22
CA SER A 66 30.08 42.88 25.90
C SER A 66 30.31 41.61 25.07
N GLY A 67 29.39 40.63 25.14
CA GLY A 67 29.46 39.39 24.35
C GLY A 67 29.01 39.56 22.89
N MET A 68 28.36 40.67 22.53
CA MET A 68 27.76 40.86 21.20
C MET A 68 28.76 40.91 20.07
N VAL A 69 29.99 41.37 20.32
CA VAL A 69 31.04 41.41 19.29
C VAL A 69 31.40 40.00 18.82
N ILE A 70 31.56 39.07 19.76
CA ILE A 70 31.86 37.65 19.47
C ILE A 70 30.68 37.00 18.78
N VAL A 71 29.46 37.25 19.26
CA VAL A 71 28.22 36.74 18.64
C VAL A 71 28.08 37.21 17.20
N ASN A 72 28.35 38.49 16.91
CA ASN A 72 28.27 39.04 15.56
C ASN A 72 29.25 38.38 14.60
N ILE A 73 30.50 38.16 15.04
CA ILE A 73 31.51 37.45 14.25
C ILE A 73 31.08 36.01 14.00
N ALA A 74 30.65 35.29 15.04
CA ALA A 74 30.22 33.91 14.94
C ALA A 74 29.01 33.75 14.01
N ILE A 75 28.01 34.62 14.13
CA ILE A 75 26.82 34.61 13.28
C ILE A 75 27.15 35.03 11.86
N GLY A 76 28.05 36.00 11.65
CA GLY A 76 28.52 36.39 10.32
C GLY A 76 29.18 35.21 9.59
N ILE A 77 30.06 34.48 10.27
CA ILE A 77 30.69 33.25 9.73
C ILE A 77 29.62 32.19 9.44
N LEU A 78 28.72 31.96 10.39
CA LEU A 78 27.64 30.97 10.25
C LEU A 78 26.70 31.31 9.09
N LEU A 79 26.40 32.60 8.86
CA LEU A 79 25.56 33.06 7.77
C LEU A 79 26.24 32.80 6.42
N ILE A 80 27.53 33.13 6.28
CA ILE A 80 28.29 32.86 5.05
C ILE A 80 28.34 31.35 4.77
N LEU A 81 28.63 30.53 5.78
CA LEU A 81 28.62 29.08 5.67
C LEU A 81 27.23 28.53 5.30
N SER A 82 26.17 29.08 5.89
CA SER A 82 24.79 28.69 5.59
C SER A 82 24.42 29.00 4.13
N ILE A 83 24.74 30.21 3.65
CA ILE A 83 24.48 30.64 2.26
C ILE A 83 25.24 29.75 1.26
N LEU A 84 26.48 29.37 1.56
CA LEU A 84 27.30 28.56 0.65
C LEU A 84 26.96 27.06 0.70
N CYS A 85 26.63 26.52 1.87
CA CYS A 85 26.65 25.08 2.11
C CYS A 85 25.30 24.47 2.49
N ALA A 86 24.35 25.22 3.07
CA ALA A 86 23.13 24.64 3.65
C ALA A 86 22.28 23.92 2.59
N ASN A 87 21.93 24.62 1.51
CA ASN A 87 21.14 24.02 0.44
C ASN A 87 21.91 22.91 -0.28
N PHE A 88 23.21 23.09 -0.54
CA PHE A 88 24.04 22.05 -1.16
C PHE A 88 24.08 20.76 -0.32
N TYR A 89 24.23 20.89 1.00
CA TYR A 89 24.19 19.76 1.91
C TYR A 89 22.85 19.01 1.80
N ILE A 90 21.73 19.73 1.76
CA ILE A 90 20.40 19.15 1.59
C ILE A 90 20.28 18.45 0.22
N TYR A 91 20.72 19.09 -0.86
CA TYR A 91 20.72 18.51 -2.21
C TYR A 91 21.51 17.20 -2.30
N LYS A 92 22.67 17.12 -1.63
CA LYS A 92 23.50 15.90 -1.59
C LYS A 92 22.75 14.75 -0.91
N GLN A 93 22.02 15.03 0.16
CA GLN A 93 21.28 14.01 0.92
C GLN A 93 20.00 13.55 0.21
N THR A 94 19.37 14.43 -0.56
CA THR A 94 18.07 14.16 -1.22
C THR A 94 18.20 13.78 -2.71
N GLY A 95 19.41 13.80 -3.26
CA GLY A 95 19.65 13.52 -4.67
C GLY A 95 19.03 14.55 -5.62
N GLY A 96 19.03 15.84 -5.26
CA GLY A 96 18.54 16.91 -6.13
C GLY A 96 17.29 17.65 -5.65
N GLN A 97 16.93 17.59 -4.37
CA GLN A 97 15.83 18.38 -3.78
C GLN A 97 16.33 19.29 -2.64
N SER A 98 16.07 20.59 -2.70
CA SER A 98 16.16 21.46 -1.52
C SER A 98 15.02 21.19 -0.53
N LEU A 99 15.02 21.84 0.63
CA LEU A 99 13.95 21.65 1.63
C LEU A 99 12.60 22.10 1.07
N GLY A 100 12.54 23.29 0.46
CA GLY A 100 11.35 23.81 -0.18
C GLY A 100 10.90 22.90 -1.33
N MET A 101 11.82 22.44 -2.16
CA MET A 101 11.49 21.54 -3.26
C MET A 101 10.92 20.22 -2.75
N ARG A 102 11.46 19.69 -1.65
CA ARG A 102 10.95 18.45 -1.04
C ARG A 102 9.53 18.62 -0.51
N ILE A 103 9.21 19.76 0.09
CA ILE A 103 7.87 20.08 0.61
C ILE A 103 6.84 20.14 -0.54
N PHE A 104 7.20 20.79 -1.65
CA PHE A 104 6.31 20.97 -2.79
C PHE A 104 6.38 19.85 -3.85
N GLY A 105 7.26 18.86 -3.67
CA GLY A 105 7.38 17.71 -4.58
C GLY A 105 8.13 18.03 -5.88
N TYR A 106 9.19 18.82 -5.80
CA TYR A 106 10.04 19.18 -6.95
C TYR A 106 11.43 18.56 -6.86
N LYS A 107 12.09 18.37 -8.00
CA LYS A 107 13.47 17.87 -8.09
C LYS A 107 14.22 18.54 -9.23
N VAL A 108 15.50 18.78 -9.04
CA VAL A 108 16.42 19.27 -10.08
C VAL A 108 16.99 18.07 -10.84
N ILE A 109 16.85 18.09 -12.16
CA ILE A 109 17.43 17.10 -13.07
C ILE A 109 18.17 17.77 -14.22
N THR A 110 18.94 16.99 -14.97
CA THR A 110 19.56 17.46 -16.21
C THR A 110 18.51 17.68 -17.28
N SER A 111 18.78 18.55 -18.25
CA SER A 111 17.88 18.82 -19.37
C SER A 111 17.51 17.60 -20.21
N ASN A 112 18.27 16.50 -20.07
CA ASN A 112 18.07 15.24 -20.78
C ASN A 112 17.23 14.22 -19.97
N GLY A 113 16.76 14.57 -18.77
CA GLY A 113 15.93 13.69 -17.94
C GLY A 113 16.69 12.71 -17.04
N ASN A 114 18.00 12.92 -16.86
CA ASN A 114 18.81 12.15 -15.93
C ASN A 114 19.04 12.92 -14.63
N ASP A 115 19.25 12.19 -13.54
CA ASP A 115 19.60 12.80 -12.25
C ASP A 115 20.93 13.58 -12.36
N CYS A 116 21.00 14.72 -11.68
CA CYS A 116 22.20 15.55 -11.66
C CYS A 116 23.28 14.91 -10.80
N SER A 117 24.55 15.02 -11.23
CA SER A 117 25.67 14.68 -10.36
C SER A 117 25.83 15.70 -9.22
N ASN A 118 26.45 15.29 -8.11
CA ASN A 118 26.71 16.19 -6.97
C ASN A 118 27.49 17.44 -7.38
N ALA A 119 28.43 17.32 -8.32
CA ALA A 119 29.19 18.44 -8.86
C ALA A 119 28.33 19.42 -9.70
N ALA A 120 27.30 18.91 -10.40
CA ALA A 120 26.37 19.75 -11.14
C ALA A 120 25.44 20.54 -10.19
N LEU A 121 24.93 19.87 -9.14
CA LEU A 121 24.11 20.52 -8.10
C LEU A 121 24.91 21.58 -7.33
N LEU A 122 26.16 21.28 -6.95
CA LEU A 122 27.03 22.24 -6.27
C LEU A 122 27.26 23.50 -7.09
N ARG A 123 27.63 23.34 -8.37
CA ARG A 123 27.88 24.50 -9.26
C ARG A 123 26.62 25.34 -9.45
N ARG A 124 25.47 24.69 -9.61
CA ARG A 124 24.19 25.39 -9.73
C ARG A 124 23.87 26.23 -8.50
N GLU A 125 24.09 25.72 -7.29
CA GLU A 125 23.80 26.46 -6.05
C GLU A 125 24.82 27.57 -5.79
N VAL A 126 26.11 27.26 -5.89
CA VAL A 126 27.18 28.22 -5.58
C VAL A 126 27.18 29.37 -6.59
N ILE A 127 27.16 29.07 -7.89
CA ILE A 127 27.26 30.07 -8.94
C ILE A 127 25.89 30.69 -9.24
N GLY A 128 24.82 29.90 -9.15
CA GLY A 128 23.48 30.36 -9.48
C GLY A 128 22.78 31.12 -8.37
N PHE A 129 23.21 30.93 -7.12
CA PHE A 129 22.56 31.55 -5.97
C PHE A 129 23.55 32.20 -4.99
N ALA A 130 24.48 31.45 -4.40
CA ALA A 130 25.28 31.92 -3.27
C ALA A 130 26.24 33.08 -3.62
N ILE A 131 27.00 32.95 -4.72
CA ILE A 131 27.91 34.02 -5.19
C ILE A 131 27.13 35.26 -5.62
N PRO A 132 26.09 35.17 -6.48
CA PRO A 132 25.25 36.33 -6.79
C PRO A 132 24.69 36.99 -5.54
N PHE A 133 24.20 36.21 -4.57
CA PHE A 133 23.67 36.74 -3.31
C PHE A 133 24.73 37.57 -2.56
N LEU A 134 25.92 37.00 -2.32
CA LEU A 134 26.99 37.68 -1.57
C LEU A 134 27.52 38.91 -2.30
N VAL A 135 27.79 38.81 -3.60
CA VAL A 135 28.33 39.91 -4.42
C VAL A 135 27.32 41.05 -4.52
N LEU A 136 26.05 40.74 -4.83
CA LEU A 136 25.02 41.76 -4.96
C LEU A 136 24.68 42.39 -3.61
N MET A 137 24.67 41.60 -2.53
CA MET A 137 24.49 42.13 -1.18
C MET A 137 25.63 43.09 -0.80
N TYR A 138 26.88 42.79 -1.17
CA TYR A 138 28.02 43.66 -0.87
C TYR A 138 28.00 44.98 -1.65
N PHE A 139 27.71 44.95 -2.95
CA PHE A 139 27.81 46.14 -3.81
C PHE A 139 26.50 46.94 -3.93
N LEU A 140 25.36 46.27 -3.87
CA LEU A 140 24.04 46.83 -4.17
C LEU A 140 23.01 46.60 -3.05
N ASN A 141 23.46 46.07 -1.90
CA ASN A 141 22.62 45.68 -0.77
C ASN A 141 21.46 44.76 -1.20
N ILE A 142 20.38 44.78 -0.43
CA ILE A 142 19.19 43.96 -0.67
C ILE A 142 18.55 44.25 -2.04
N PHE A 143 18.67 45.47 -2.58
CA PHE A 143 18.07 45.84 -3.86
C PHE A 143 18.67 45.05 -5.02
N GLY A 144 19.99 44.83 -5.05
CA GLY A 144 20.63 44.01 -6.06
C GLY A 144 20.16 42.55 -6.02
N VAL A 145 20.04 41.99 -4.81
CA VAL A 145 19.58 40.61 -4.59
C VAL A 145 18.12 40.44 -5.03
N VAL A 146 17.24 41.36 -4.64
CA VAL A 146 15.82 41.34 -5.03
C VAL A 146 15.67 41.49 -6.54
N LEU A 147 16.46 42.37 -7.17
CA LEU A 147 16.45 42.54 -8.62
C LEU A 147 16.88 41.25 -9.35
N TYR A 148 17.95 40.59 -8.87
CA TYR A 148 18.39 39.32 -9.44
C TYR A 148 17.33 38.22 -9.30
N TRP A 149 16.64 38.16 -8.15
CA TRP A 149 15.52 37.23 -7.96
C TRP A 149 14.33 37.56 -8.84
N ALA A 150 13.99 38.84 -9.02
CA ALA A 150 12.91 39.28 -9.90
C ALA A 150 13.18 38.89 -11.36
N ILE A 151 14.41 39.08 -11.84
CA ILE A 151 14.84 38.65 -13.18
C ILE A 151 14.66 37.13 -13.34
N ASN A 152 15.13 36.33 -12.37
CA ASN A 152 14.95 34.88 -12.41
C ASN A 152 13.47 34.46 -12.33
N GLY A 153 12.65 35.17 -11.56
CA GLY A 153 11.19 34.96 -11.49
C GLY A 153 10.51 35.23 -12.82
N ILE A 154 10.87 36.32 -13.51
CA ILE A 154 10.36 36.64 -14.85
C ILE A 154 10.77 35.56 -15.85
N LEU A 155 12.02 35.09 -15.81
CA LEU A 155 12.48 33.98 -16.67
C LEU A 155 11.67 32.70 -16.44
N VAL A 156 11.37 32.38 -15.19
CA VAL A 156 10.52 31.23 -14.84
C VAL A 156 9.11 31.36 -15.42
N LEU A 157 8.51 32.55 -15.39
CA LEU A 157 7.14 32.76 -15.89
C LEU A 157 7.07 32.82 -17.43
N THR A 158 8.14 33.28 -18.08
CA THR A 158 8.20 33.49 -19.53
C THR A 158 8.67 32.25 -20.29
N THR A 159 9.53 31.41 -19.70
CA THR A 159 10.04 30.20 -20.34
C THR A 159 9.05 29.03 -20.22
N LYS A 160 8.82 28.32 -21.33
CA LYS A 160 7.89 27.17 -21.37
C LYS A 160 8.25 26.06 -20.37
N GLN A 161 9.55 25.86 -20.14
CA GLN A 161 10.09 24.85 -19.23
C GLN A 161 10.36 25.41 -17.83
N GLN A 162 9.93 26.65 -17.55
CA GLN A 162 10.02 27.19 -16.22
C GLN A 162 11.51 27.15 -15.76
N ARG A 163 12.44 27.80 -16.47
CA ARG A 163 13.89 27.78 -16.17
C ARG A 163 14.37 29.12 -15.62
N THR A 164 15.27 29.04 -14.65
CA THR A 164 16.04 30.20 -14.16
C THR A 164 17.30 30.43 -15.00
N LEU A 165 17.99 31.56 -14.81
CA LEU A 165 19.26 31.83 -15.48
C LEU A 165 20.32 30.76 -15.16
N PRO A 166 20.49 30.30 -13.90
CA PRO A 166 21.35 29.17 -13.58
C PRO A 166 20.95 27.86 -14.27
N ASP A 167 19.64 27.58 -14.38
CA ASP A 167 19.17 26.36 -15.05
C ASP A 167 19.56 26.36 -16.54
N MET A 168 19.50 27.53 -17.19
CA MET A 168 19.93 27.70 -18.57
C MET A 168 21.46 27.54 -18.72
N LEU A 169 22.23 28.10 -17.79
CA LEU A 169 23.69 28.06 -17.79
C LEU A 169 24.24 26.65 -17.57
N PHE A 170 23.62 25.87 -16.68
CA PHE A 170 24.09 24.54 -16.29
C PHE A 170 23.31 23.39 -16.93
N HIS A 171 22.42 23.68 -17.88
CA HIS A 171 21.59 22.69 -18.57
C HIS A 171 20.79 21.81 -17.58
N THR A 172 20.21 22.43 -16.56
CA THR A 172 19.32 21.77 -15.59
C THR A 172 17.88 22.21 -15.79
N CYS A 173 16.95 21.47 -15.19
CA CYS A 173 15.57 21.92 -15.05
C CYS A 173 14.96 21.39 -13.75
N VAL A 174 13.95 22.09 -13.27
CA VAL A 174 13.12 21.64 -12.15
C VAL A 174 11.93 20.89 -12.72
N VAL A 175 11.72 19.67 -12.24
CA VAL A 175 10.56 18.85 -12.57
C VAL A 175 9.71 18.58 -11.33
N GLY A 176 8.43 18.32 -11.55
CA GLY A 176 7.57 17.73 -10.54
C GLY A 176 7.93 16.26 -10.35
N VAL A 177 8.12 15.84 -9.10
CA VAL A 177 8.17 14.44 -8.75
C VAL A 177 6.72 14.01 -8.58
N ALA A 178 6.24 13.12 -9.44
CA ALA A 178 4.95 12.49 -9.20
C ALA A 178 5.08 11.87 -7.82
N LYS A 179 4.26 12.34 -6.87
CA LYS A 179 4.11 11.63 -5.60
C LYS A 179 3.81 10.20 -6.05
N GLN A 180 4.73 9.25 -5.80
CA GLN A 180 4.33 7.87 -5.68
C GLN A 180 3.04 7.94 -4.89
N LYS A 181 1.97 7.32 -5.38
CA LYS A 181 0.78 7.12 -4.56
C LYS A 181 1.29 6.37 -3.32
N ARG A 182 1.74 7.10 -2.29
CA ARG A 182 1.39 6.81 -0.92
C ARG A 182 -0.10 6.60 -1.08
N VAL A 183 -0.50 5.33 -1.03
CA VAL A 183 -1.83 4.97 -0.55
C VAL A 183 -2.10 6.02 0.51
N ARG A 184 -3.02 6.95 0.22
CA ARG A 184 -3.39 7.98 1.19
C ARG A 184 -3.56 7.18 2.47
N SER A 185 -2.90 7.58 3.55
CA SER A 185 -3.40 7.22 4.86
C SER A 185 -4.81 7.78 4.84
N VAL A 186 -5.75 6.90 4.51
CA VAL A 186 -7.17 7.12 4.64
C VAL A 186 -7.26 7.70 6.05
N LYS A 187 -7.76 8.94 6.21
CA LYS A 187 -8.19 9.39 7.54
C LYS A 187 -8.91 8.20 8.14
N PRO A 188 -8.52 7.65 9.31
CA PRO A 188 -9.09 6.40 9.80
C PRO A 188 -10.59 6.52 9.63
N GLN A 189 -11.13 5.75 8.67
CA GLN A 189 -12.57 5.80 8.46
C GLN A 189 -13.17 5.34 9.78
N PRO A 190 -14.31 5.89 10.20
CA PRO A 190 -15.01 5.36 11.35
C PRO A 190 -15.14 3.85 11.14
N GLN A 191 -14.37 3.08 11.92
CA GLN A 191 -14.41 1.63 11.88
C GLN A 191 -15.69 1.26 12.60
N TYR A 192 -16.76 1.10 11.82
CA TYR A 192 -18.02 0.67 12.37
C TYR A 192 -17.89 -0.78 12.82
N ARG A 193 -18.20 -1.01 14.10
CA ARG A 193 -18.34 -2.33 14.69
C ARG A 193 -19.80 -2.73 14.65
N SER A 194 -20.06 -3.87 14.04
CA SER A 194 -21.35 -4.57 14.02
C SER A 194 -21.35 -5.60 15.14
N ARG A 195 -22.52 -5.88 15.73
CA ARG A 195 -22.69 -7.04 16.63
C ARG A 195 -22.97 -8.34 15.87
N ILE A 196 -23.07 -8.26 14.55
CA ILE A 196 -23.20 -9.41 13.65
C ILE A 196 -21.93 -9.51 12.80
N ASP A 197 -21.29 -10.68 12.80
CA ASP A 197 -20.13 -10.98 11.95
C ASP A 197 -20.23 -12.36 11.32
N LEU A 198 -20.60 -12.39 10.04
CA LEU A 198 -20.88 -13.63 9.33
C LEU A 198 -19.66 -14.18 8.56
N HIS A 199 -18.46 -13.62 8.74
CA HIS A 199 -17.28 -14.07 8.00
C HIS A 199 -16.03 -14.12 8.90
N LEU A 200 -15.87 -15.25 9.58
CA LEU A 200 -14.75 -15.53 10.49
C LEU A 200 -13.99 -16.79 10.06
N HIS A 201 -12.69 -16.82 10.32
CA HIS A 201 -11.83 -17.96 10.04
C HIS A 201 -11.17 -18.45 11.32
N SER A 202 -11.22 -19.76 11.55
CA SER A 202 -10.58 -20.46 12.66
C SER A 202 -9.30 -21.14 12.23
N ASP A 203 -8.65 -21.84 13.15
CA ASP A 203 -7.49 -22.71 12.89
C ASP A 203 -7.79 -23.91 11.97
N PHE A 204 -9.03 -24.09 11.53
CA PHE A 204 -9.39 -24.98 10.41
C PHE A 204 -9.11 -24.36 9.05
N SER A 205 -8.80 -23.07 8.99
CA SER A 205 -8.25 -22.38 7.83
C SER A 205 -6.76 -22.13 8.00
N ALA A 206 -6.01 -22.25 6.91
CA ALA A 206 -4.55 -22.20 6.97
C ALA A 206 -3.91 -20.85 7.36
N ASN A 207 -4.72 -19.81 7.51
CA ASN A 207 -4.31 -18.49 8.01
C ASN A 207 -4.99 -18.11 9.34
N GLY A 208 -5.91 -18.93 9.86
CA GLY A 208 -6.61 -18.64 11.10
C GLY A 208 -5.75 -18.99 12.31
N GLU A 209 -5.65 -18.06 13.24
CA GLU A 209 -4.82 -18.21 14.44
C GLU A 209 -5.59 -18.81 15.62
N TYR A 210 -6.90 -18.54 15.69
CA TYR A 210 -7.73 -18.89 16.83
C TYR A 210 -8.49 -20.18 16.59
N ASN A 211 -8.54 -21.03 17.60
CA ASN A 211 -9.44 -22.18 17.58
C ASN A 211 -10.90 -21.72 17.76
N VAL A 212 -11.85 -22.65 17.55
CA VAL A 212 -13.29 -22.34 17.61
C VAL A 212 -13.70 -21.75 18.96
N GLU A 213 -13.25 -22.30 20.09
CA GLU A 213 -13.62 -21.80 21.41
C GLU A 213 -13.08 -20.38 21.65
N GLU A 214 -11.82 -20.12 21.27
CA GLU A 214 -11.21 -18.80 21.36
C GLU A 214 -11.99 -17.75 20.54
N LEU A 215 -12.50 -18.12 19.36
CA LEU A 215 -13.37 -17.23 18.58
C LEU A 215 -14.66 -16.90 19.33
N PHE A 216 -15.28 -17.85 20.02
CA PHE A 216 -16.47 -17.59 20.84
C PHE A 216 -16.15 -16.76 22.09
N GLN A 217 -15.00 -16.97 22.74
CA GLN A 217 -14.53 -16.12 23.84
C GLN A 217 -14.34 -14.68 23.36
N LEU A 218 -13.72 -14.50 22.20
CA LEU A 218 -13.56 -13.19 21.57
C LEU A 218 -14.90 -12.56 21.19
N ALA A 219 -15.84 -13.34 20.64
CA ALA A 219 -17.17 -12.88 20.29
C ALA A 219 -17.95 -12.39 21.52
N ALA A 220 -17.97 -13.18 22.61
CA ALA A 220 -18.59 -12.80 23.88
C ALA A 220 -17.94 -11.54 24.48
N LYS A 221 -16.61 -11.48 24.50
CA LYS A 221 -15.85 -10.30 24.97
C LYS A 221 -16.17 -9.04 24.18
N ASN A 222 -16.45 -9.16 22.89
CA ASN A 222 -16.82 -8.04 22.01
C ASN A 222 -18.33 -7.78 21.94
N ASN A 223 -19.14 -8.46 22.76
CA ASN A 223 -20.61 -8.36 22.76
C ASN A 223 -21.24 -8.63 21.39
N MET A 224 -20.71 -9.62 20.68
CA MET A 224 -21.30 -10.09 19.44
C MET A 224 -22.62 -10.80 19.73
N GLN A 225 -23.64 -10.49 18.94
CA GLN A 225 -24.94 -11.13 18.97
C GLN A 225 -24.92 -12.42 18.15
N THR A 226 -24.45 -12.33 16.90
CA THR A 226 -24.48 -13.44 15.94
C THR A 226 -23.16 -13.55 15.21
N ILE A 227 -22.61 -14.76 15.11
CA ILE A 227 -21.41 -15.03 14.33
C ILE A 227 -21.58 -16.22 13.37
N SER A 228 -20.80 -16.25 12.31
CA SER A 228 -20.59 -17.43 11.46
C SER A 228 -19.09 -17.66 11.25
N ILE A 229 -18.67 -18.92 11.40
CA ILE A 229 -17.30 -19.34 11.08
C ILE A 229 -17.37 -19.99 9.70
N THR A 230 -16.67 -19.39 8.75
CA THR A 230 -16.72 -19.70 7.32
C THR A 230 -15.32 -20.09 6.86
N ASP A 231 -14.79 -21.17 7.43
CA ASP A 231 -13.45 -21.65 7.10
C ASP A 231 -13.31 -22.01 5.61
N LEU A 232 -12.11 -21.78 5.08
CA LEU A 232 -11.82 -21.94 3.66
C LEU A 232 -11.85 -23.41 3.24
N ASP A 233 -12.79 -23.76 2.36
CA ASP A 233 -13.05 -25.10 1.82
C ASP A 233 -13.30 -26.18 2.91
N CYS A 234 -13.64 -25.78 4.15
CA CYS A 234 -13.74 -26.68 5.29
C CYS A 234 -14.95 -26.34 6.18
N ALA A 235 -15.88 -27.29 6.33
CA ALA A 235 -17.07 -27.11 7.19
C ALA A 235 -16.89 -27.66 8.62
N LYS A 236 -15.73 -28.23 8.98
CA LYS A 236 -15.55 -29.01 10.22
C LYS A 236 -15.70 -28.19 11.50
N SER A 237 -15.33 -26.91 11.48
CA SER A 237 -15.43 -26.01 12.64
C SER A 237 -16.88 -25.85 13.12
N ASN A 238 -17.85 -25.96 12.22
CA ASN A 238 -19.29 -25.86 12.53
C ASN A 238 -19.76 -26.87 13.60
N HIS A 239 -19.15 -28.06 13.65
CA HIS A 239 -19.51 -29.06 14.65
C HIS A 239 -19.20 -28.58 16.08
N LEU A 240 -18.02 -28.01 16.30
CA LEU A 240 -17.61 -27.46 17.58
C LEU A 240 -18.40 -26.17 17.88
N ALA A 241 -18.57 -25.33 16.87
CA ALA A 241 -19.18 -24.02 17.02
C ALA A 241 -20.64 -24.08 17.49
N LYS A 242 -21.41 -25.07 17.01
CA LYS A 242 -22.79 -25.30 17.48
C LYS A 242 -22.86 -25.57 18.99
N ARG A 243 -21.85 -26.21 19.58
CA ARG A 243 -21.76 -26.43 21.03
C ARG A 243 -21.35 -25.16 21.76
N MET A 244 -20.39 -24.41 21.21
CA MET A 244 -19.88 -23.17 21.82
C MET A 244 -20.93 -22.06 21.85
N SER A 245 -21.82 -22.00 20.86
CA SER A 245 -22.94 -21.05 20.81
C SER A 245 -23.75 -21.02 22.11
N ALA A 246 -24.13 -22.20 22.63
CA ALA A 246 -24.88 -22.31 23.87
C ALA A 246 -24.06 -21.92 25.11
N LEU A 247 -22.76 -22.23 25.13
CA LEU A 247 -21.88 -21.96 26.28
C LEU A 247 -21.57 -20.47 26.44
N TYR A 248 -21.40 -19.76 25.33
CA TYR A 248 -21.01 -18.35 25.32
C TYR A 248 -22.18 -17.39 25.10
N ASN A 249 -23.40 -17.91 24.93
CA ASN A 249 -24.61 -17.14 24.64
C ASN A 249 -24.42 -16.19 23.42
N VAL A 250 -23.81 -16.73 22.36
CA VAL A 250 -23.64 -16.06 21.07
C VAL A 250 -24.36 -16.90 20.03
N GLU A 251 -25.28 -16.28 19.30
CA GLU A 251 -26.02 -16.95 18.23
C GLU A 251 -25.06 -17.38 17.12
N TYR A 252 -25.24 -18.60 16.61
CA TYR A 252 -24.34 -19.18 15.63
C TYR A 252 -25.08 -19.63 14.38
N ILE A 253 -24.60 -19.18 13.22
CA ILE A 253 -25.07 -19.63 11.91
C ILE A 253 -23.97 -20.50 11.31
N PRO A 254 -24.27 -21.76 10.92
CA PRO A 254 -23.30 -22.58 10.23
C PRO A 254 -22.90 -21.96 8.89
N GLY A 255 -21.61 -21.98 8.57
CA GLY A 255 -21.11 -21.46 7.31
C GLY A 255 -19.81 -22.07 6.82
N ILE A 256 -19.44 -21.70 5.59
CA ILE A 256 -18.23 -22.12 4.88
C ILE A 256 -17.86 -21.05 3.84
N GLU A 257 -16.57 -20.84 3.59
CA GLU A 257 -16.11 -20.05 2.43
C GLU A 257 -15.47 -21.02 1.42
N ILE A 258 -16.03 -21.16 0.21
CA ILE A 258 -15.54 -22.10 -0.80
C ILE A 258 -14.84 -21.33 -1.92
N ASN A 259 -13.61 -21.73 -2.28
CA ASN A 259 -12.94 -21.27 -3.48
C ASN A 259 -13.58 -21.90 -4.71
N CYS A 260 -13.86 -21.09 -5.72
CA CYS A 260 -14.31 -21.57 -7.02
C CYS A 260 -13.66 -20.78 -8.16
N GLU A 261 -13.91 -21.23 -9.38
CA GLU A 261 -13.57 -20.50 -10.59
C GLU A 261 -14.76 -20.33 -11.51
N TYR A 262 -14.80 -19.20 -12.21
CA TYR A 262 -15.72 -18.95 -13.30
C TYR A 262 -14.94 -18.28 -14.44
N GLN A 263 -14.95 -18.90 -15.63
CA GLN A 263 -14.20 -18.43 -16.80
C GLN A 263 -12.70 -18.13 -16.53
N GLY A 264 -12.07 -18.94 -15.67
CA GLY A 264 -10.66 -18.77 -15.27
C GLY A 264 -10.40 -17.68 -14.22
N ILE A 265 -11.45 -16.99 -13.75
CA ILE A 265 -11.38 -16.02 -12.64
C ILE A 265 -11.67 -16.76 -11.34
N ARG A 266 -10.74 -16.65 -10.38
CA ARG A 266 -10.93 -17.19 -9.03
C ARG A 266 -11.93 -16.31 -8.26
N LEU A 267 -12.93 -16.95 -7.68
CA LEU A 267 -13.96 -16.36 -6.85
C LEU A 267 -14.03 -17.09 -5.50
N ARG A 268 -14.82 -16.54 -4.58
CA ARG A 268 -15.19 -17.24 -3.34
C ARG A 268 -16.66 -17.03 -3.03
N VAL A 269 -17.30 -18.12 -2.59
CA VAL A 269 -18.71 -18.15 -2.24
C VAL A 269 -18.83 -18.56 -0.79
N LEU A 270 -19.54 -17.74 -0.01
CA LEU A 270 -19.95 -18.04 1.34
C LEU A 270 -21.23 -18.88 1.27
N GLY A 271 -21.24 -20.01 1.96
CA GLY A 271 -22.45 -20.79 2.24
C GLY A 271 -22.92 -20.49 3.66
N TYR A 272 -24.18 -20.15 3.84
CA TYR A 272 -24.81 -19.96 5.16
C TYR A 272 -25.95 -20.95 5.36
N PHE A 273 -26.27 -21.26 6.63
CA PHE A 273 -27.33 -22.20 7.01
C PHE A 273 -27.14 -23.61 6.42
N ILE A 274 -25.88 -23.97 6.14
CA ILE A 274 -25.53 -25.25 5.54
C ILE A 274 -25.75 -26.40 6.52
N ASP A 275 -26.19 -27.55 6.02
CA ASP A 275 -26.00 -28.82 6.69
C ASP A 275 -24.55 -29.27 6.55
N TYR A 276 -23.71 -28.80 7.47
CA TYR A 276 -22.28 -29.11 7.51
C TYR A 276 -21.96 -30.61 7.76
N THR A 277 -22.96 -31.45 8.03
CA THR A 277 -22.78 -32.91 8.15
C THR A 277 -22.85 -33.64 6.81
N ASN A 278 -23.24 -32.93 5.74
CA ASN A 278 -23.32 -33.47 4.40
C ASN A 278 -21.92 -33.86 3.87
N GLU A 279 -21.80 -35.09 3.34
CA GLU A 279 -20.54 -35.65 2.83
C GLU A 279 -19.94 -34.85 1.66
N LEU A 280 -20.74 -34.05 0.94
CA LEU A 280 -20.27 -33.17 -0.13
C LEU A 280 -19.17 -32.21 0.35
N PHE A 281 -19.24 -31.72 1.60
CA PHE A 281 -18.20 -30.84 2.14
C PHE A 281 -16.88 -31.56 2.40
N ALA A 282 -16.93 -32.86 2.73
CA ALA A 282 -15.72 -33.67 2.84
C ALA A 282 -15.05 -33.86 1.46
N THR A 283 -15.86 -34.00 0.40
CA THR A 283 -15.35 -34.03 -0.98
C THR A 283 -14.66 -32.71 -1.35
N ILE A 284 -15.30 -31.56 -1.09
CA ILE A 284 -14.72 -30.22 -1.35
C ILE A 284 -13.38 -30.04 -0.61
N GLU A 285 -13.33 -30.37 0.68
CA GLU A 285 -12.12 -30.25 1.48
C GLU A 285 -10.99 -31.14 0.92
N ASN A 286 -11.30 -32.41 0.64
CA ASN A 286 -10.33 -33.36 0.12
C ASN A 286 -9.79 -32.95 -1.26
N GLU A 287 -10.67 -32.51 -2.17
CA GLU A 287 -10.25 -32.02 -3.48
C GLU A 287 -9.39 -30.75 -3.37
N SER A 288 -9.75 -29.82 -2.49
CA SER A 288 -8.96 -28.61 -2.22
C SER A 288 -7.56 -28.98 -1.72
N LEU A 289 -7.45 -29.88 -0.74
CA LEU A 289 -6.16 -30.34 -0.21
C LEU A 289 -5.30 -31.04 -1.28
N VAL A 290 -5.89 -31.91 -2.11
CA VAL A 290 -5.18 -32.59 -3.20
C VAL A 290 -4.68 -31.59 -4.25
N ASN A 291 -5.53 -30.65 -4.66
CA ASN A 291 -5.19 -29.64 -5.65
C ASN A 291 -4.11 -28.67 -5.14
N GLU A 292 -4.19 -28.23 -3.88
CA GLU A 292 -3.17 -27.40 -3.24
C GLU A 292 -1.84 -28.13 -3.07
N LYS A 293 -1.86 -29.42 -2.69
CA LYS A 293 -0.65 -30.24 -2.61
C LYS A 293 0.01 -30.38 -3.98
N ARG A 294 -0.77 -30.68 -5.03
CA ARG A 294 -0.27 -30.77 -6.41
C ARG A 294 0.34 -29.44 -6.87
N ALA A 295 -0.33 -28.33 -6.60
CA ALA A 295 0.19 -27.00 -6.92
C ALA A 295 1.46 -26.68 -6.13
N SER A 296 1.54 -27.06 -4.86
CA SER A 296 2.71 -26.88 -3.99
C SER A 296 3.92 -27.63 -4.53
N ILE A 297 3.75 -28.90 -4.91
CA ILE A 297 4.80 -29.71 -5.55
C ILE A 297 5.27 -29.05 -6.85
N ALA A 298 4.35 -28.63 -7.72
CA ALA A 298 4.69 -27.98 -8.98
C ALA A 298 5.42 -26.63 -8.78
N ARG A 299 5.06 -25.85 -7.75
CA ARG A 299 5.75 -24.59 -7.38
C ARG A 299 7.20 -24.86 -6.97
N VAL A 300 7.41 -25.87 -6.14
CA VAL A 300 8.76 -26.29 -5.73
C VAL A 300 9.56 -26.78 -6.94
N GLN A 301 9.03 -27.69 -7.74
CA GLN A 301 9.72 -28.21 -8.94
C GLN A 301 10.12 -27.09 -9.93
N LYS A 302 9.24 -26.10 -10.13
CA LYS A 302 9.58 -24.92 -10.96
C LYS A 302 10.73 -24.13 -10.35
N PHE A 303 10.75 -23.97 -9.03
CA PHE A 303 11.80 -23.22 -8.34
C PHE A 303 13.13 -23.97 -8.27
N GLU A 304 13.11 -25.29 -8.02
CA GLU A 304 14.28 -26.18 -8.10
C GLU A 304 14.98 -26.07 -9.45
N LYS A 305 14.21 -26.04 -10.55
CA LYS A 305 14.75 -25.84 -11.90
C LYS A 305 15.47 -24.50 -12.08
N LEU A 306 15.08 -23.46 -11.34
CA LEU A 306 15.72 -22.15 -11.40
C LEU A 306 16.99 -22.09 -10.55
N ILE A 307 16.99 -22.70 -9.37
CA ILE A 307 18.14 -22.67 -8.45
C ILE A 307 19.13 -23.81 -8.69
N GLY A 308 18.76 -24.82 -9.49
CA GLY A 308 19.60 -25.98 -9.79
C GLY A 308 19.82 -26.91 -8.59
N ARG A 309 18.94 -26.89 -7.59
CA ARG A 309 19.06 -27.65 -6.34
C ARG A 309 17.74 -28.26 -5.93
N HIS A 310 17.83 -29.41 -5.27
CA HIS A 310 16.69 -30.10 -4.71
C HIS A 310 16.19 -29.43 -3.43
N ILE A 311 14.88 -29.36 -3.27
CA ILE A 311 14.19 -28.91 -2.06
C ILE A 311 13.38 -30.11 -1.56
N ASP A 312 13.65 -30.55 -0.33
CA ASP A 312 12.94 -31.65 0.30
C ASP A 312 11.49 -31.24 0.65
N ILE A 313 10.58 -31.53 -0.28
CA ILE A 313 9.15 -31.23 -0.16
C ILE A 313 8.50 -32.04 0.95
N ASP A 314 8.89 -33.31 1.12
CA ASP A 314 8.27 -34.20 2.10
C ASP A 314 8.51 -33.67 3.51
N ARG A 315 9.73 -33.21 3.80
CA ARG A 315 10.04 -32.54 5.06
C ARG A 315 9.23 -31.26 5.27
N LEU A 316 8.98 -30.49 4.21
CA LEU A 316 8.20 -29.26 4.29
C LEU A 316 6.70 -29.53 4.51
N LEU A 317 6.19 -30.65 4.02
CA LEU A 317 4.78 -31.04 4.16
C LEU A 317 4.50 -31.81 5.46
N GLN A 318 5.47 -32.54 6.01
CA GLN A 318 5.29 -33.37 7.22
C GLN A 318 4.69 -32.61 8.41
N ASN A 319 5.09 -31.35 8.60
CA ASN A 319 4.59 -30.50 9.70
C ASN A 319 3.54 -29.48 9.26
N ASN A 320 2.93 -29.68 8.08
CA ASN A 320 1.97 -28.76 7.50
C ASN A 320 0.58 -29.40 7.43
N ARG A 321 -0.25 -29.11 8.44
CA ARG A 321 -1.64 -29.61 8.55
C ARG A 321 -2.44 -29.46 7.24
N PHE A 322 -2.21 -28.38 6.51
CA PHE A 322 -2.97 -28.03 5.30
C PHE A 322 -2.35 -28.55 4.01
N GLN A 323 -1.25 -29.31 4.10
CA GLN A 323 -0.51 -29.88 2.97
C GLN A 323 -0.19 -28.86 1.84
N ARG A 324 -0.07 -27.57 2.19
CA ARG A 324 0.15 -26.46 1.24
C ARG A 324 1.48 -25.75 1.52
N LEU A 325 2.26 -25.44 0.49
CA LEU A 325 3.55 -24.75 0.65
C LEU A 325 3.54 -23.40 -0.07
N PRO A 326 2.85 -22.35 0.39
CA PRO A 326 2.86 -21.03 -0.25
C PRO A 326 4.29 -20.56 -0.56
N GLY A 327 4.43 -19.72 -1.59
CA GLY A 327 5.74 -19.24 -2.06
C GLY A 327 6.59 -18.62 -0.96
N GLU A 328 5.98 -17.97 0.04
CA GLU A 328 6.68 -17.43 1.21
C GLU A 328 7.30 -18.50 2.12
N LEU A 329 6.65 -19.66 2.28
CA LEU A 329 7.24 -20.77 3.04
C LEU A 329 8.40 -21.40 2.27
N ILE A 330 8.28 -21.56 0.96
CA ILE A 330 9.38 -22.04 0.10
C ILE A 330 10.56 -21.06 0.18
N ALA A 331 10.28 -19.76 0.05
CA ALA A 331 11.26 -18.70 0.16
C ALA A 331 11.98 -18.70 1.51
N LYS A 332 11.22 -18.76 2.62
CA LYS A 332 11.79 -18.83 3.96
C LYS A 332 12.66 -20.07 4.14
N HIS A 333 12.24 -21.21 3.60
CA HIS A 333 13.04 -22.44 3.65
C HIS A 333 14.40 -22.27 2.95
N VAL A 334 14.40 -21.80 1.71
CA VAL A 334 15.67 -21.68 0.95
C VAL A 334 16.58 -20.59 1.49
N LEU A 335 16.04 -19.52 2.07
CA LEU A 335 16.86 -18.43 2.63
C LEU A 335 17.47 -18.78 4.00
N THR A 336 16.92 -19.76 4.72
CA THR A 336 17.38 -20.11 6.09
C THR A 336 18.37 -21.27 6.12
N ARG A 337 18.52 -22.02 5.02
CA ARG A 337 19.39 -23.20 4.98
C ARG A 337 20.72 -22.85 4.32
N SER A 338 21.81 -23.23 4.99
CA SER A 338 23.18 -23.04 4.47
C SER A 338 23.39 -23.74 3.12
N GLU A 339 22.67 -24.84 2.88
CA GLU A 339 22.68 -25.59 1.62
C GLU A 339 22.15 -24.83 0.40
N PHE A 340 21.62 -23.61 0.54
CA PHE A 340 21.29 -22.72 -0.59
C PHE A 340 22.01 -21.37 -0.51
N SER A 341 22.89 -21.16 0.48
CA SER A 341 23.49 -19.84 0.76
C SER A 341 24.41 -19.31 -0.33
N ASP A 342 24.96 -20.18 -1.17
CA ASP A 342 25.82 -19.88 -2.32
C ASP A 342 25.05 -19.82 -3.65
N CYS A 343 23.73 -20.00 -3.64
CA CYS A 343 22.90 -19.81 -4.83
C CYS A 343 22.92 -18.34 -5.27
N GLU A 344 23.42 -18.06 -6.48
CA GLU A 344 23.51 -16.69 -7.03
C GLU A 344 22.15 -15.98 -7.05
N LEU A 345 21.09 -16.70 -7.43
CA LEU A 345 19.71 -16.21 -7.46
C LEU A 345 19.22 -15.70 -6.10
N LEU A 346 19.72 -16.28 -5.00
CA LEU A 346 19.30 -15.93 -3.64
C LEU A 346 20.10 -14.76 -3.05
N GLN A 347 21.27 -14.43 -3.60
CA GLN A 347 22.16 -13.39 -3.06
C GLN A 347 21.48 -12.03 -2.85
N PRO A 348 20.64 -11.51 -3.76
CA PRO A 348 19.97 -10.24 -3.55
C PRO A 348 19.01 -10.23 -2.33
N TYR A 349 18.51 -11.41 -1.94
CA TYR A 349 17.56 -11.55 -0.84
C TYR A 349 18.25 -11.82 0.49
N LEU A 350 19.45 -12.43 0.48
CA LEU A 350 20.26 -12.67 1.69
C LEU A 350 20.82 -11.37 2.31
N GLN A 351 20.78 -10.26 1.57
CA GLN A 351 21.23 -8.94 2.03
C GLN A 351 20.18 -8.19 2.88
N TYR A 352 18.95 -8.71 2.98
CA TYR A 352 17.90 -8.10 3.78
C TYR A 352 18.14 -8.31 5.28
N ASP A 353 17.95 -7.27 6.07
CA ASP A 353 18.08 -7.33 7.54
C ASP A 353 17.01 -8.22 8.20
N HIS A 354 15.84 -8.34 7.57
CA HIS A 354 14.70 -9.09 8.09
C HIS A 354 14.30 -10.26 7.19
N MET A 355 14.38 -11.48 7.75
CA MET A 355 14.08 -12.73 7.03
C MET A 355 12.66 -12.76 6.46
N GLU A 356 11.66 -12.29 7.21
CA GLU A 356 10.28 -12.22 6.76
C GLU A 356 10.10 -11.28 5.56
N GLU A 357 10.87 -10.20 5.49
CA GLU A 357 10.86 -9.29 4.36
C GLU A 357 11.54 -9.90 3.14
N ALA A 358 12.69 -10.53 3.34
CA ALA A 358 13.41 -11.27 2.31
C ALA A 358 12.52 -12.35 1.67
N ALA A 359 11.88 -13.18 2.50
CA ALA A 359 11.00 -14.25 2.06
C ALA A 359 9.79 -13.72 1.29
N ARG A 360 9.16 -12.64 1.78
CA ARG A 360 8.03 -11.99 1.10
C ARG A 360 8.44 -11.41 -0.25
N LYS A 361 9.63 -10.80 -0.32
CA LYS A 361 10.15 -10.21 -1.56
C LYS A 361 10.48 -11.29 -2.60
N LEU A 362 11.16 -12.36 -2.20
CA LEU A 362 11.42 -13.51 -3.07
C LEU A 362 10.11 -14.17 -3.53
N ALA A 363 9.17 -14.39 -2.60
CA ALA A 363 7.85 -14.93 -2.91
C ALA A 363 7.12 -14.08 -3.97
N LYS A 364 7.22 -12.76 -3.85
CA LYS A 364 6.65 -11.81 -4.82
C LYS A 364 7.32 -11.90 -6.19
N ASP A 365 8.63 -12.07 -6.23
CA ASP A 365 9.39 -12.04 -7.48
C ASP A 365 9.27 -13.35 -8.28
N TYR A 366 9.06 -14.49 -7.61
CA TYR A 366 9.02 -15.80 -8.27
C TYR A 366 7.67 -16.53 -8.24
N PHE A 367 6.85 -16.35 -7.21
CA PHE A 367 5.65 -17.17 -7.01
C PHE A 367 4.32 -16.42 -7.21
N SER A 368 4.36 -15.10 -7.41
CA SER A 368 3.16 -14.30 -7.69
C SER A 368 2.61 -14.53 -9.10
N TYR A 369 1.37 -14.12 -9.37
CA TYR A 369 0.75 -14.23 -10.70
C TYR A 369 1.66 -13.70 -11.81
N GLY A 370 1.80 -14.47 -12.89
CA GLY A 370 2.68 -14.14 -14.03
C GLY A 370 4.17 -14.31 -13.77
N LYS A 371 4.59 -14.82 -12.61
CA LYS A 371 6.01 -15.07 -12.29
C LYS A 371 6.44 -16.51 -12.62
N PRO A 372 7.75 -16.78 -12.75
CA PRO A 372 8.26 -18.05 -13.25
C PRO A 372 7.75 -19.29 -12.51
N CYS A 373 7.60 -19.20 -11.19
CA CYS A 373 7.15 -20.29 -10.31
C CYS A 373 5.68 -20.18 -9.94
N TYR A 374 4.90 -19.33 -10.62
CA TYR A 374 3.45 -19.29 -10.43
C TYR A 374 2.84 -20.61 -10.90
N VAL A 375 1.94 -21.16 -10.09
CA VAL A 375 1.09 -22.30 -10.45
C VAL A 375 -0.31 -21.96 -9.98
N GLN A 376 -1.25 -21.99 -10.91
CA GLN A 376 -2.66 -21.85 -10.59
C GLN A 376 -3.15 -23.16 -9.96
N VAL A 377 -3.79 -23.03 -8.80
CA VAL A 377 -4.50 -24.13 -8.14
C VAL A 377 -5.80 -24.33 -8.91
N LYS A 378 -6.17 -25.59 -9.16
CA LYS A 378 -7.47 -25.92 -9.75
C LYS A 378 -8.54 -25.78 -8.68
N TYR A 379 -9.59 -25.02 -9.00
CA TYR A 379 -10.76 -24.84 -8.15
C TYR A 379 -11.99 -25.53 -8.78
N PRO A 380 -13.02 -25.89 -8.00
CA PRO A 380 -14.30 -26.32 -8.55
C PRO A 380 -14.96 -25.19 -9.33
N LEU A 381 -15.84 -25.55 -10.27
CA LEU A 381 -16.63 -24.55 -11.00
C LEU A 381 -17.63 -23.89 -10.05
N LEU A 382 -17.95 -22.63 -10.32
CA LEU A 382 -18.92 -21.88 -9.53
C LEU A 382 -20.26 -22.62 -9.43
N GLU A 383 -20.76 -23.13 -10.54
CA GLU A 383 -22.03 -23.84 -10.65
C GLU A 383 -22.08 -25.07 -9.72
N ASP A 384 -20.99 -25.85 -9.68
CA ASP A 384 -20.86 -27.01 -8.78
C ASP A 384 -20.91 -26.56 -7.31
N VAL A 385 -20.25 -25.45 -6.98
CA VAL A 385 -20.25 -24.89 -5.61
C VAL A 385 -21.64 -24.38 -5.22
N LEU A 386 -22.35 -23.72 -6.14
CA LEU A 386 -23.73 -23.29 -5.91
C LEU A 386 -24.66 -24.48 -5.69
N GLU A 387 -24.48 -25.55 -6.47
CA GLU A 387 -25.24 -26.79 -6.31
C GLU A 387 -24.97 -27.47 -4.97
N VAL A 388 -23.70 -27.58 -4.55
CA VAL A 388 -23.32 -28.15 -3.24
C VAL A 388 -23.98 -27.36 -2.09
N ILE A 389 -23.89 -26.03 -2.11
CA ILE A 389 -24.51 -25.19 -1.07
C ILE A 389 -26.02 -25.40 -1.06
N LYS A 390 -26.67 -25.41 -2.24
CA LYS A 390 -28.11 -25.64 -2.37
C LYS A 390 -28.53 -27.03 -1.88
N MET A 391 -27.79 -28.09 -2.23
CA MET A 391 -28.06 -29.47 -1.78
C MET A 391 -27.87 -29.63 -0.28
N SER A 392 -27.03 -28.81 0.36
CA SER A 392 -26.91 -28.74 1.83
C SER A 392 -28.01 -27.90 2.51
N GLY A 393 -28.97 -27.38 1.75
CA GLY A 393 -30.03 -26.49 2.25
C GLY A 393 -29.59 -25.06 2.54
N GLY A 394 -28.36 -24.69 2.16
CA GLY A 394 -27.77 -23.40 2.48
C GLY A 394 -28.05 -22.31 1.43
N VAL A 395 -27.60 -21.11 1.77
CA VAL A 395 -27.67 -19.90 0.93
C VAL A 395 -26.30 -19.53 0.41
N SER A 396 -26.21 -19.30 -0.90
CA SER A 396 -24.97 -18.87 -1.55
C SER A 396 -24.84 -17.34 -1.59
N VAL A 397 -23.71 -16.84 -1.11
CA VAL A 397 -23.40 -15.40 -1.05
C VAL A 397 -22.02 -15.16 -1.64
N LEU A 398 -21.89 -14.23 -2.59
CA LEU A 398 -20.59 -13.89 -3.16
C LEU A 398 -19.75 -13.11 -2.13
N ALA A 399 -18.55 -13.61 -1.83
CA ALA A 399 -17.66 -13.02 -0.83
C ALA A 399 -16.97 -11.76 -1.37
N TYR A 400 -16.98 -10.69 -0.57
CA TYR A 400 -16.33 -9.40 -0.80
C TYR A 400 -16.24 -8.91 -2.28
N PRO A 401 -17.34 -8.84 -3.03
CA PRO A 401 -17.32 -8.57 -4.47
C PRO A 401 -17.00 -7.12 -4.86
N GLY A 402 -16.67 -6.23 -3.92
CA GLY A 402 -16.57 -4.79 -4.15
C GLY A 402 -15.62 -4.43 -5.30
N ARG A 403 -14.39 -4.93 -5.26
CA ARG A 403 -13.41 -4.65 -6.31
C ARG A 403 -13.83 -5.24 -7.66
N LEU A 404 -14.33 -6.47 -7.66
CA LEU A 404 -14.82 -7.16 -8.86
C LEU A 404 -15.93 -6.34 -9.53
N TYR A 405 -16.90 -5.88 -8.73
CA TYR A 405 -18.01 -5.10 -9.23
C TYR A 405 -17.58 -3.74 -9.79
N MET A 406 -16.59 -3.09 -9.16
CA MET A 406 -16.08 -1.82 -9.66
C MET A 406 -15.31 -1.95 -10.97
N SER A 407 -14.61 -3.07 -11.19
CA SER A 407 -13.83 -3.29 -12.42
C SER A 407 -14.65 -3.91 -13.54
N GLU A 408 -15.53 -4.86 -13.22
CA GLU A 408 -16.25 -5.71 -14.18
C GLU A 408 -17.72 -5.88 -13.75
N PRO A 409 -18.56 -4.83 -13.83
CA PRO A 409 -19.97 -4.91 -13.43
C PRO A 409 -20.77 -6.01 -14.14
N GLN A 410 -20.49 -6.23 -15.43
CA GLN A 410 -21.18 -7.24 -16.24
C GLN A 410 -20.90 -8.65 -15.76
N LEU A 411 -19.69 -8.91 -15.25
CA LEU A 411 -19.34 -10.19 -14.68
C LEU A 411 -20.19 -10.46 -13.44
N LEU A 412 -20.40 -9.46 -12.56
CA LEU A 412 -21.31 -9.64 -11.42
C LEU A 412 -22.74 -10.02 -11.87
N ASP A 413 -23.24 -9.40 -12.94
CA ASP A 413 -24.56 -9.75 -13.50
C ASP A 413 -24.62 -11.21 -13.98
N GLU A 414 -23.54 -11.72 -14.58
CA GLU A 414 -23.44 -13.13 -14.96
C GLU A 414 -23.45 -14.04 -13.73
N LEU A 415 -22.63 -13.75 -12.72
CA LEU A 415 -22.55 -14.54 -11.49
C LEU A 415 -23.88 -14.62 -10.75
N VAL A 416 -24.62 -13.51 -10.71
CA VAL A 416 -25.97 -13.47 -10.11
C VAL A 416 -26.97 -14.29 -10.90
N LYS A 417 -26.92 -14.27 -12.24
CA LYS A 417 -27.79 -15.09 -13.09
C LYS A 417 -27.55 -16.59 -12.93
N LEU A 418 -26.33 -17.00 -12.54
CA LEU A 418 -25.99 -18.39 -12.27
C LEU A 418 -26.58 -18.92 -10.96
N GLY A 419 -27.11 -18.05 -10.10
CA GLY A 419 -27.83 -18.45 -8.89
C GLY A 419 -27.21 -18.00 -7.58
N ILE A 420 -26.24 -17.07 -7.58
CA ILE A 420 -25.82 -16.38 -6.36
C ILE A 420 -27.03 -15.65 -5.77
N GLN A 421 -27.31 -15.91 -4.49
CA GLN A 421 -28.52 -15.41 -3.81
C GLN A 421 -28.26 -14.14 -2.98
N GLY A 422 -27.00 -13.84 -2.67
CA GLY A 422 -26.63 -12.67 -1.88
C GLY A 422 -25.23 -12.14 -2.16
N LEU A 423 -24.95 -10.95 -1.63
CA LEU A 423 -23.64 -10.31 -1.70
C LEU A 423 -23.15 -9.93 -0.29
N GLU A 424 -21.87 -10.16 -0.01
CA GLU A 424 -21.22 -9.60 1.17
C GLU A 424 -20.95 -8.10 0.94
N VAL A 425 -21.92 -7.27 1.29
CA VAL A 425 -21.83 -5.81 1.07
C VAL A 425 -20.88 -5.20 2.10
N PHE A 426 -21.06 -5.53 3.38
CA PHE A 426 -20.28 -4.96 4.47
C PHE A 426 -19.06 -5.82 4.75
N TYR A 427 -17.89 -5.38 4.28
CA TYR A 427 -16.64 -6.11 4.47
C TYR A 427 -15.53 -5.17 4.92
N SER A 428 -14.65 -5.66 5.80
CA SER A 428 -13.57 -4.88 6.42
C SER A 428 -12.65 -4.16 5.44
N LYS A 429 -12.51 -4.67 4.20
CA LYS A 429 -11.66 -4.09 3.16
C LYS A 429 -12.41 -3.37 2.04
N HIS A 430 -13.75 -3.37 2.07
CA HIS A 430 -14.53 -2.56 1.13
C HIS A 430 -14.37 -1.07 1.46
N THR A 431 -14.38 -0.26 0.42
CA THR A 431 -14.53 1.19 0.51
C THR A 431 -16.01 1.56 0.61
N GLN A 432 -16.31 2.76 1.12
CA GLN A 432 -17.68 3.27 1.16
C GLN A 432 -18.33 3.36 -0.23
N GLU A 433 -17.53 3.63 -1.27
CA GLU A 433 -18.00 3.66 -2.65
C GLU A 433 -18.40 2.26 -3.14
N GLU A 434 -17.56 1.26 -2.89
CA GLU A 434 -17.85 -0.15 -3.18
C GLU A 434 -19.10 -0.63 -2.44
N MET A 435 -19.21 -0.37 -1.13
CA MET A 435 -20.37 -0.77 -0.32
C MET A 435 -21.66 -0.11 -0.81
N LYS A 436 -21.63 1.20 -1.09
CA LYS A 436 -22.82 1.92 -1.60
C LYS A 436 -23.28 1.37 -2.95
N ALA A 437 -22.34 1.06 -3.83
CA ALA A 437 -22.64 0.51 -5.15
C ALA A 437 -23.21 -0.92 -5.05
N LEU A 438 -22.58 -1.78 -4.26
CA LEU A 438 -23.05 -3.15 -3.98
C LEU A 438 -24.44 -3.15 -3.32
N MET A 439 -24.66 -2.26 -2.34
CA MET A 439 -25.95 -2.13 -1.66
C MET A 439 -27.07 -1.79 -2.65
N LYS A 440 -26.85 -0.77 -3.49
CA LYS A 440 -27.80 -0.39 -4.54
C LYS A 440 -28.07 -1.55 -5.50
N TYR A 441 -27.02 -2.26 -5.88
CA TYR A 441 -27.12 -3.39 -6.78
C TYR A 441 -27.93 -4.54 -6.18
N ALA A 442 -27.60 -4.95 -4.94
CA ALA A 442 -28.28 -6.01 -4.21
C ALA A 442 -29.77 -5.71 -4.02
N MET A 443 -30.12 -4.49 -3.61
CA MET A 443 -31.52 -4.07 -3.47
C MET A 443 -32.28 -4.09 -4.79
N THR A 444 -31.64 -3.67 -5.90
CA THR A 444 -32.26 -3.67 -7.23
C THR A 444 -32.59 -5.08 -7.70
N HIS A 445 -31.70 -6.03 -7.44
CA HIS A 445 -31.82 -7.44 -7.84
C HIS A 445 -32.46 -8.33 -6.77
N LYS A 446 -32.93 -7.74 -5.65
CA LYS A 446 -33.53 -8.46 -4.51
C LYS A 446 -32.64 -9.56 -3.94
N LEU A 447 -31.33 -9.30 -3.88
CA LEU A 447 -30.33 -10.20 -3.30
C LEU A 447 -30.23 -9.99 -1.80
N TYR A 448 -29.87 -11.05 -1.08
CA TYR A 448 -29.51 -10.95 0.33
C TYR A 448 -28.25 -10.09 0.52
N ILE A 449 -28.20 -9.39 1.66
CA ILE A 449 -27.09 -8.53 2.03
C ILE A 449 -26.50 -9.08 3.32
N THR A 450 -25.22 -9.42 3.30
CA THR A 450 -24.50 -9.90 4.47
C THR A 450 -23.34 -8.97 4.83
N GLY A 451 -22.74 -9.25 5.99
CA GLY A 451 -21.55 -8.55 6.42
C GLY A 451 -20.65 -9.40 7.31
N GLY A 452 -19.35 -9.20 7.16
CA GLY A 452 -18.35 -9.93 7.91
C GLY A 452 -16.99 -9.25 7.92
N SER A 453 -16.18 -9.55 8.92
CA SER A 453 -14.86 -8.92 9.07
C SER A 453 -13.81 -9.59 8.19
N GLY A 454 -14.00 -10.86 7.79
CA GLY A 454 -12.96 -11.68 7.19
C GLY A 454 -11.79 -11.89 8.14
N PHE A 455 -12.08 -12.05 9.43
CA PHE A 455 -11.09 -12.12 10.50
C PHE A 455 -10.37 -13.47 10.50
N PHE A 456 -9.04 -13.43 10.50
CA PHE A 456 -8.14 -14.59 10.63
C PHE A 456 -7.30 -14.53 11.90
N HIS A 457 -6.86 -13.32 12.29
CA HIS A 457 -5.99 -13.09 13.44
C HIS A 457 -6.05 -11.61 13.90
N GLU A 458 -5.63 -11.31 15.13
CA GLU A 458 -5.52 -9.94 15.62
C GLU A 458 -4.21 -9.27 15.15
N GLN A 459 -4.19 -8.71 13.93
CA GLN A 459 -3.08 -7.85 13.48
C GLN A 459 -3.55 -6.45 13.10
N GLY A 460 -2.84 -5.44 13.61
CA GLY A 460 -3.19 -4.03 13.38
C GLY A 460 -4.61 -3.76 13.87
N SER A 461 -5.48 -3.27 12.98
CA SER A 461 -6.88 -2.97 13.29
C SER A 461 -7.85 -4.14 13.12
N ALA A 462 -7.42 -5.30 12.62
CA ALA A 462 -8.34 -6.43 12.39
C ALA A 462 -8.93 -6.94 13.72
N ARG A 463 -10.26 -6.95 13.85
CA ARG A 463 -11.02 -7.43 15.02
C ARG A 463 -12.35 -8.02 14.55
N ILE A 464 -12.88 -8.99 15.31
CA ILE A 464 -14.25 -9.51 15.13
C ILE A 464 -15.24 -8.34 15.23
N GLY A 465 -16.27 -8.37 14.38
CA GLY A 465 -17.30 -7.33 14.27
C GLY A 465 -16.89 -6.12 13.43
N MET A 466 -15.64 -6.04 12.95
CA MET A 466 -15.17 -4.91 12.13
C MET A 466 -15.57 -5.10 10.66
N THR A 467 -16.87 -4.99 10.38
CA THR A 467 -17.46 -5.20 9.04
C THR A 467 -17.60 -3.91 8.22
N GLN A 468 -17.34 -2.75 8.82
CA GLN A 468 -17.71 -1.42 8.30
C GLN A 468 -19.22 -1.19 8.11
N CYS A 469 -20.07 -2.08 8.61
CA CYS A 469 -21.52 -1.90 8.57
C CYS A 469 -21.96 -0.73 9.48
N PRO A 470 -22.63 0.31 8.95
CA PRO A 470 -23.23 1.33 9.80
C PRO A 470 -24.36 0.71 10.65
N LYS A 471 -24.72 1.35 11.78
CA LYS A 471 -25.76 0.86 12.70
C LYS A 471 -27.09 0.58 11.99
N ASP A 472 -27.50 1.46 11.07
CA ASP A 472 -28.75 1.31 10.33
C ASP A 472 -28.70 0.12 9.33
N GLY A 473 -27.50 -0.29 8.91
CA GLY A 473 -27.29 -1.45 8.04
C GLY A 473 -27.33 -2.79 8.79
N GLU A 474 -27.13 -2.79 10.11
CA GLU A 474 -27.16 -4.01 10.93
C GLU A 474 -28.54 -4.68 10.87
N ARG A 475 -29.63 -3.88 10.80
CA ARG A 475 -30.99 -4.41 10.64
C ARG A 475 -31.16 -5.20 9.35
N ILE A 476 -30.50 -4.81 8.26
CA ILE A 476 -30.62 -5.48 6.97
C ILE A 476 -29.91 -6.85 7.00
N ILE A 477 -28.78 -6.94 7.71
CA ILE A 477 -28.13 -8.23 7.95
C ILE A 477 -29.01 -9.10 8.86
N GLN A 478 -29.65 -8.50 9.87
CA GLN A 478 -30.60 -9.21 10.74
C GLN A 478 -31.82 -9.74 9.95
N ASP A 479 -32.37 -8.97 9.02
CA ASP A 479 -33.48 -9.41 8.17
C ASP A 479 -33.10 -10.64 7.32
N PHE A 480 -31.84 -10.73 6.85
CA PHE A 480 -31.32 -11.93 6.18
C PHE A 480 -31.31 -13.15 7.12
N ILE A 481 -30.92 -12.95 8.38
CA ILE A 481 -30.89 -14.01 9.39
C ILE A 481 -32.30 -14.49 9.72
N GLU A 482 -33.21 -13.55 10.00
CA GLU A 482 -34.62 -13.83 10.34
C GLU A 482 -35.38 -14.48 9.19
N ALA A 483 -35.00 -14.24 7.92
CA ALA A 483 -35.68 -14.83 6.76
C ALA A 483 -35.40 -16.34 6.58
N TYR A 484 -34.38 -16.89 7.25
CA TYR A 484 -33.94 -18.28 7.11
C TYR A 484 -34.02 -19.12 8.40
N GLN A 485 -34.44 -18.50 9.50
CA GLN A 485 -34.80 -19.17 10.76
C GLN A 485 -36.29 -19.45 10.80
#